data_AF-A0A1W2FSQ0-F1
#
_entry.id   AF-A0A1W2FSQ0-F1
#
_cell.length_a   1.000
_cell.length_b   1.000
_cell.length_c   1.000
_cell.angle_alpha   90.00
_cell.angle_beta   90.00
_cell.angle_gamma   90.00
#
_symmetry.space_group_name_H-M   'P 1'
#
loop_
_entity.id
_entity.type
_entity.pdbx_description
1 polymer ?
#
loop_
_entity_poly.entity_id
_entity_poly.type
_entity_poly.pdbx_seq_one_letter_code
_entity_poly.pdbx_strand_id
1 'polypeptide(L)'
;MSDTATAVRVYLARVRTSLADLPASEVEEILEDVRPHLAELESELGPGARVEAMIERLGTPESYAAELRAAGGYPPASEPGEAKKTRAKQGLARPRIALWGLVLSAVAAGLVAFLAGVSLDPDMLLGLGWPAPVFVISLVLLLRDGVGSVMALPEMKWLSTTVARAREKDDTGKAIRWLGSLKPAWWLLCALALVAFGLLLMARHRQAVLLMPFLIAAGVAAVWAGQRVGGDRRLLWVVAPVSTFVIGGLLGGFGATVDLIGNRTPYQNATSYYPSTDEYGNQQLRYGGNQVENIYAFDAEGKPLTDVYLYDEQGRPISLTRYGCKAATGYREKIGEDNRFPRPQIDRSSEPFIDSQGNQAGYRSVCRENTEVPFSAAIPRATPPSSTPAPTTSVPPSSSPSAPSSTPTSPTPTK
;
A
#
# COMPACT_ATOMS: atom_id res chain seq x y z
N MET A 1 29.15 -36.47 66.81
CA MET A 1 28.80 -37.62 65.96
C MET A 1 28.00 -37.09 64.77
N SER A 2 28.65 -36.58 63.71
CA SER A 2 27.95 -36.09 62.51
C SER A 2 28.85 -35.63 61.34
N ASP A 3 30.15 -35.42 61.53
CA ASP A 3 31.01 -34.95 60.43
C ASP A 3 31.27 -36.00 59.33
N THR A 4 31.23 -37.29 59.65
CA THR A 4 31.63 -38.39 58.74
C THR A 4 30.69 -38.54 57.53
N ALA A 5 29.37 -38.51 57.77
CA ALA A 5 28.35 -38.58 56.72
C ALA A 5 28.37 -37.35 55.77
N THR A 6 29.14 -36.32 56.09
CA THR A 6 29.28 -35.11 55.28
C THR A 6 30.33 -35.29 54.17
N ALA A 7 31.41 -36.04 54.41
CA ALA A 7 32.49 -36.18 53.44
C ALA A 7 32.08 -36.94 52.17
N VAL A 8 31.43 -38.10 52.32
CA VAL A 8 30.89 -38.87 51.17
C VAL A 8 29.85 -38.08 50.40
N ARG A 9 28.97 -37.36 51.10
CA ARG A 9 27.96 -36.50 50.47
C ARG A 9 28.59 -35.35 49.67
N VAL A 10 29.65 -34.74 50.18
CA VAL A 10 30.38 -33.66 49.49
C VAL A 10 31.12 -34.21 48.26
N TYR A 11 31.74 -35.38 48.39
CA TYR A 11 32.42 -36.03 47.26
C TYR A 11 31.43 -36.43 46.16
N LEU A 12 30.31 -37.09 46.52
CA LEU A 12 29.23 -37.44 45.59
C LEU A 12 28.60 -36.22 44.92
N ALA A 13 28.44 -35.11 45.64
CA ALA A 13 27.92 -33.87 45.06
C ALA A 13 28.87 -33.32 43.97
N ARG A 14 30.19 -33.44 44.16
CA ARG A 14 31.18 -33.05 43.15
C ARG A 14 31.17 -34.00 41.95
N VAL A 15 31.14 -35.32 42.18
CA VAL A 15 31.02 -36.33 41.11
C VAL A 15 29.74 -36.11 40.27
N ARG A 16 28.59 -35.88 40.93
CA ARG A 16 27.32 -35.54 40.25
C ARG A 16 27.44 -34.28 39.40
N THR A 17 28.16 -33.27 39.89
CA THR A 17 28.39 -32.03 39.15
C THR A 17 29.25 -32.27 37.92
N SER A 18 30.28 -33.12 38.03
CA SER A 18 31.11 -33.51 36.90
C SER A 18 30.32 -34.28 35.85
N LEU A 19 29.40 -35.17 36.25
CA LEU A 19 28.54 -35.98 35.36
C LEU A 19 27.28 -35.25 34.86
N ALA A 20 27.13 -33.94 35.13
CA ALA A 20 25.92 -33.18 34.77
C ALA A 20 25.71 -32.99 33.25
N ASP A 21 26.66 -33.44 32.44
CA ASP A 21 26.60 -33.50 30.98
C ASP A 21 25.77 -34.69 30.45
N LEU A 22 25.58 -35.74 31.25
CA LEU A 22 24.78 -36.92 30.91
C LEU A 22 23.28 -36.71 31.25
N PRO A 23 22.36 -37.48 30.62
CA PRO A 23 20.95 -37.54 31.00
C PRO A 23 20.75 -37.83 32.49
N ALA A 24 19.81 -37.13 33.13
CA ALA A 24 19.58 -37.23 34.57
C ALA A 24 19.22 -38.66 35.05
N SER A 25 18.60 -39.49 34.19
CA SER A 25 18.30 -40.89 34.50
C SER A 25 19.56 -41.76 34.58
N GLU A 26 20.50 -41.58 33.65
CA GLU A 26 21.77 -42.33 33.62
C GLU A 26 22.67 -41.92 34.80
N VAL A 27 22.68 -40.63 35.14
CA VAL A 27 23.45 -40.14 36.30
C VAL A 27 22.93 -40.72 37.61
N GLU A 28 21.61 -40.84 37.81
CA GLU A 28 21.09 -41.46 39.04
C GLU A 28 21.36 -42.96 39.10
N GLU A 29 21.28 -43.69 37.98
CA GLU A 29 21.66 -45.11 37.91
C GLU A 29 23.13 -45.32 38.30
N ILE A 30 24.05 -44.56 37.69
CA ILE A 30 25.49 -44.63 38.01
C ILE A 30 25.74 -44.28 39.49
N LEU A 31 25.04 -43.28 40.03
CA LEU A 31 25.20 -42.90 41.44
C LEU A 31 24.58 -43.90 42.39
N GLU A 32 23.52 -44.62 41.99
CA GLU A 32 22.91 -45.69 42.79
C GLU A 32 23.87 -46.87 42.95
N ASP A 33 24.60 -47.22 41.89
CA ASP A 33 25.63 -48.28 41.91
C ASP A 33 26.87 -47.92 42.75
N VAL A 34 27.28 -46.64 42.73
CA VAL A 34 28.52 -46.19 43.38
C VAL A 34 28.34 -45.85 44.87
N ARG A 35 27.13 -45.41 45.28
CA ARG A 35 26.80 -45.11 46.68
C ARG A 35 27.17 -46.21 47.68
N PRO A 36 26.81 -47.50 47.47
CA PRO A 36 27.16 -48.56 48.42
C PRO A 36 28.68 -48.77 48.54
N HIS A 37 29.43 -48.69 47.43
CA HIS A 37 30.88 -48.83 47.45
C HIS A 37 31.55 -47.71 48.24
N LEU A 38 31.10 -46.46 48.07
CA LEU A 38 31.63 -45.33 48.86
C LEU A 38 31.27 -45.41 50.35
N ALA A 39 30.13 -46.01 50.71
CA ALA A 39 29.74 -46.23 52.09
C ALA A 39 30.59 -47.33 52.78
N GLU A 40 30.99 -48.37 52.05
CA GLU A 40 31.93 -49.38 52.53
C GLU A 40 33.32 -48.77 52.78
N LEU A 41 33.80 -47.96 51.82
CA LEU A 41 35.01 -47.14 51.96
C LEU A 41 34.96 -46.21 53.18
N GLU A 42 33.80 -45.61 53.47
CA GLU A 42 33.61 -44.77 54.65
C GLU A 42 33.77 -45.58 55.95
N SER A 43 33.28 -46.82 55.97
CA SER A 43 33.44 -47.72 57.12
C SER A 43 34.89 -48.17 57.33
N GLU A 44 35.66 -48.32 56.26
CA GLU A 44 37.09 -48.67 56.31
C GLU A 44 37.98 -47.53 56.80
N LEU A 45 37.70 -46.28 56.39
CA LEU A 45 38.49 -45.11 56.80
C LEU A 45 38.27 -44.70 58.27
N GLY A 46 37.26 -45.27 58.92
CA GLY A 46 36.98 -45.06 60.35
C GLY A 46 36.37 -43.69 60.70
N PRO A 47 36.12 -43.44 61.99
CA PRO A 47 35.46 -42.23 62.47
C PRO A 47 36.35 -41.00 62.33
N GLY A 48 36.31 -40.35 61.16
CA GLY A 48 37.07 -39.14 60.85
C GLY A 48 37.38 -38.92 59.36
N ALA A 49 36.85 -39.74 58.46
CA ALA A 49 37.04 -39.61 57.02
C ALA A 49 36.77 -38.18 56.54
N ARG A 50 37.83 -37.51 56.08
CA ARG A 50 37.74 -36.19 55.44
C ARG A 50 37.73 -36.35 53.93
N VAL A 51 37.21 -35.35 53.22
CA VAL A 51 37.16 -35.32 51.75
C VAL A 51 38.58 -35.47 51.18
N GLU A 52 39.59 -34.93 51.85
CA GLU A 52 40.99 -35.03 51.48
C GLU A 52 41.52 -36.48 51.51
N ALA A 53 41.10 -37.28 52.50
CA ALA A 53 41.50 -38.69 52.61
C ALA A 53 40.81 -39.57 51.53
N MET A 54 39.58 -39.23 51.13
CA MET A 54 38.94 -39.86 49.96
C MET A 54 39.66 -39.47 48.66
N ILE A 55 40.08 -38.21 48.51
CA ILE A 55 40.81 -37.75 47.33
C ILE A 55 42.17 -38.46 47.21
N GLU A 56 42.85 -38.73 48.32
CA GLU A 56 44.13 -39.45 48.32
C GLU A 56 43.98 -40.91 47.84
N ARG A 57 42.85 -41.57 48.13
CA ARG A 57 42.63 -42.98 47.81
C ARG A 57 41.90 -43.23 46.49
N LEU A 58 40.91 -42.40 46.15
CA LEU A 58 40.06 -42.53 44.95
C LEU A 58 40.45 -41.54 43.83
N GLY A 59 41.36 -40.60 44.10
CA GLY A 59 41.64 -39.48 43.22
C GLY A 59 40.61 -38.35 43.35
N THR A 60 40.83 -37.28 42.58
CA THR A 60 39.90 -36.14 42.56
C THR A 60 38.53 -36.58 42.05
N PRO A 61 37.42 -35.99 42.54
CA PRO A 61 36.08 -36.37 42.11
C PRO A 61 35.86 -36.22 40.60
N GLU A 62 36.57 -35.32 39.94
CA GLU A 62 36.56 -35.16 38.49
C GLU A 62 37.26 -36.32 37.76
N SER A 63 38.38 -36.81 38.31
CA SER A 63 39.10 -37.98 37.80
C SER A 63 38.28 -39.24 37.98
N TYR A 64 37.71 -39.43 39.17
CA TYR A 64 36.82 -40.54 39.47
C TYR A 64 35.56 -40.54 38.58
N ALA A 65 34.98 -39.36 38.31
CA ALA A 65 33.89 -39.23 37.33
C ALA A 65 34.33 -39.57 35.90
N ALA A 66 35.58 -39.30 35.51
CA ALA A 66 36.12 -39.68 34.20
C ALA A 66 36.30 -41.20 34.09
N GLU A 67 36.76 -41.87 35.14
CA GLU A 67 36.84 -43.34 35.21
C GLU A 67 35.46 -43.98 35.14
N LEU A 68 34.47 -43.43 35.86
CA LEU A 68 33.06 -43.87 35.78
C LEU A 68 32.49 -43.73 34.36
N ARG A 69 32.80 -42.62 33.67
CA ARG A 69 32.40 -42.45 32.26
C ARG A 69 33.06 -43.48 31.35
N ALA A 70 34.36 -43.73 31.52
CA ALA A 70 35.09 -44.71 30.74
C ALA A 70 34.53 -46.14 30.96
N ALA A 71 34.20 -46.49 32.21
CA ALA A 71 33.59 -47.76 32.56
C ALA A 71 32.16 -47.91 31.98
N GLY A 72 31.39 -46.82 31.96
CA GLY A 72 30.05 -46.77 31.35
C GLY A 72 30.03 -46.61 29.82
N GLY A 73 31.20 -46.55 29.16
CA GLY A 73 31.30 -46.37 27.72
C GLY A 73 30.93 -44.97 27.22
N TYR A 74 30.91 -43.97 28.11
CA TYR A 74 30.56 -42.59 27.78
C TYR A 74 31.77 -41.82 27.22
N PRO A 75 31.55 -40.87 26.29
CA PRO A 75 32.63 -40.04 25.77
C PRO A 75 33.26 -39.16 26.87
N PRO A 76 34.54 -38.76 26.71
CA PRO A 76 35.21 -37.90 27.68
C PRO A 76 34.49 -36.56 27.82
N ALA A 77 34.49 -36.01 29.04
CA ALA A 77 33.87 -34.73 29.35
C ALA A 77 34.44 -33.64 28.42
N SER A 78 33.59 -33.02 27.62
CA SER A 78 33.99 -31.89 26.79
C SER A 78 34.31 -30.70 27.71
N GLU A 79 35.44 -30.03 27.49
CA GLU A 79 35.83 -28.88 28.32
C GLU A 79 34.68 -27.85 28.39
N PRO A 80 34.32 -27.35 29.59
CA PRO A 80 33.10 -26.56 29.81
C PRO A 80 33.03 -25.23 29.04
N GLY A 81 34.10 -24.84 28.34
CA GLY A 81 34.20 -23.61 27.55
C GLY A 81 33.78 -23.72 26.08
N GLU A 82 33.87 -24.89 25.45
CA GLU A 82 33.71 -25.02 23.98
C GLU A 82 32.29 -25.39 23.55
N ALA A 83 31.65 -26.36 24.21
CA ALA A 83 30.27 -26.79 23.89
C ALA A 83 29.21 -25.71 24.17
N LYS A 84 29.48 -24.80 25.12
CA LYS A 84 28.55 -23.71 25.49
C LYS A 84 28.50 -22.59 24.44
N LYS A 85 29.60 -22.34 23.71
CA LYS A 85 29.70 -21.24 22.74
C LYS A 85 29.02 -21.55 21.40
N THR A 86 29.00 -22.82 20.98
CA THR A 86 28.34 -23.27 19.74
C THR A 86 26.84 -23.46 19.90
N ARG A 87 26.37 -23.99 21.05
CA ARG A 87 24.93 -24.21 21.29
C ARG A 87 24.15 -22.90 21.53
N ALA A 88 24.77 -21.90 22.15
CA ALA A 88 24.15 -20.59 22.42
C ALA A 88 23.90 -19.76 21.15
N LYS A 89 24.76 -19.86 20.13
CA LYS A 89 24.55 -19.17 18.84
C LYS A 89 23.45 -19.82 17.99
N GLN A 90 23.24 -21.14 18.11
CA GLN A 90 22.20 -21.86 17.36
C GLN A 90 20.79 -21.71 17.96
N GLY A 91 20.65 -21.41 19.25
CA GLY A 91 19.34 -21.30 19.93
C GLY A 91 18.58 -19.97 19.72
N LEU A 92 19.25 -18.88 19.33
CA LEU A 92 18.64 -17.54 19.26
C LEU A 92 18.33 -17.07 17.84
N ALA A 93 18.96 -17.65 16.82
CA ALA A 93 18.76 -17.25 15.43
C ALA A 93 17.39 -17.68 14.89
N ARG A 94 16.97 -18.92 15.15
CA ARG A 94 15.67 -19.46 14.74
C ARG A 94 14.48 -18.66 15.28
N PRO A 95 14.38 -18.35 16.60
CA PRO A 95 13.28 -17.54 17.11
C PRO A 95 13.30 -16.10 16.61
N ARG A 96 14.48 -15.53 16.31
CA ARG A 96 14.59 -14.22 15.67
C ARG A 96 14.06 -14.22 14.23
N ILE A 97 14.41 -15.22 13.44
CA ILE A 97 13.90 -15.35 12.06
C ILE A 97 12.38 -15.54 12.08
N ALA A 98 11.85 -16.34 13.01
CA ALA A 98 10.41 -16.50 13.18
C ALA A 98 9.72 -15.18 13.58
N LEU A 99 10.28 -14.44 14.55
CA LEU A 99 9.76 -13.15 14.99
C LEU A 99 9.75 -12.12 13.85
N TRP A 100 10.91 -11.88 13.23
CA TRP A 100 11.05 -10.86 12.19
C TRP A 100 10.31 -11.23 10.91
N GLY A 101 10.21 -12.51 10.57
CA GLY A 101 9.37 -12.98 9.45
C GLY A 101 7.87 -12.76 9.69
N LEU A 102 7.38 -12.96 10.92
CA LEU A 102 5.99 -12.60 11.29
C LEU A 102 5.75 -11.10 11.27
N VAL A 103 6.70 -10.29 11.77
CA VAL A 103 6.58 -8.83 11.74
C VAL A 103 6.56 -8.32 10.29
N LEU A 104 7.49 -8.77 9.46
CA LEU A 104 7.59 -8.32 8.08
C LEU A 104 6.38 -8.74 7.24
N SER A 105 5.88 -9.97 7.43
CA SER A 105 4.65 -10.42 6.76
C SER A 105 3.41 -9.66 7.23
N ALA A 106 3.30 -9.31 8.53
CA ALA A 106 2.20 -8.49 9.04
C ALA A 106 2.24 -7.05 8.48
N VAL A 107 3.42 -6.46 8.36
CA VAL A 107 3.62 -5.13 7.74
C VAL A 107 3.29 -5.19 6.26
N ALA A 108 3.78 -6.20 5.53
CA ALA A 108 3.47 -6.39 4.11
C ALA A 108 1.96 -6.56 3.87
N ALA A 109 1.27 -7.34 4.71
CA ALA A 109 -0.18 -7.50 4.64
C ALA A 109 -0.92 -6.17 4.89
N GLY A 110 -0.49 -5.37 5.86
CA GLY A 110 -1.04 -4.04 6.10
C GLY A 110 -0.82 -3.08 4.94
N LEU A 111 0.36 -3.10 4.32
CA LEU A 111 0.69 -2.25 3.17
C LEU A 111 -0.11 -2.66 1.92
N VAL A 112 -0.26 -3.96 1.66
CA VAL A 112 -1.12 -4.47 0.58
C VAL A 112 -2.57 -4.03 0.80
N ALA A 113 -3.10 -4.16 2.03
CA ALA A 113 -4.46 -3.72 2.36
C ALA A 113 -4.63 -2.20 2.18
N PHE A 114 -3.62 -1.41 2.56
CA PHE A 114 -3.62 0.03 2.37
C PHE A 114 -3.66 0.40 0.88
N LEU A 115 -2.78 -0.19 0.07
CA LEU A 115 -2.75 0.07 -1.38
C LEU A 115 -4.05 -0.35 -2.05
N ALA A 116 -4.58 -1.54 -1.71
CA ALA A 116 -5.88 -2.00 -2.18
C ALA A 116 -7.03 -1.07 -1.75
N GLY A 117 -6.96 -0.49 -0.55
CA GLY A 117 -7.94 0.49 -0.09
C GLY A 117 -7.84 1.86 -0.76
N VAL A 118 -6.64 2.30 -1.12
CA VAL A 118 -6.42 3.57 -1.82
C VAL A 118 -6.85 3.48 -3.29
N SER A 119 -6.47 2.40 -3.98
CA SER A 119 -6.78 2.26 -5.40
C SER A 119 -8.18 1.67 -5.65
N LEU A 120 -8.76 1.01 -4.64
CA LEU A 120 -9.99 0.23 -4.72
C LEU A 120 -9.97 -0.87 -5.78
N ASP A 121 -8.77 -1.33 -6.14
CA ASP A 121 -8.58 -2.41 -7.08
C ASP A 121 -8.46 -3.75 -6.34
N PRO A 122 -9.32 -4.74 -6.65
CA PRO A 122 -9.24 -6.06 -6.02
C PRO A 122 -7.95 -6.81 -6.38
N ASP A 123 -7.32 -6.49 -7.51
CA ASP A 123 -6.08 -7.13 -7.97
C ASP A 123 -4.90 -6.88 -7.04
N MET A 124 -4.91 -5.77 -6.31
CA MET A 124 -3.86 -5.49 -5.30
C MET A 124 -3.86 -6.53 -4.18
N LEU A 125 -5.00 -7.17 -3.88
CA LEU A 125 -5.08 -8.23 -2.87
C LEU A 125 -4.35 -9.51 -3.30
N LEU A 126 -4.10 -9.72 -4.60
CA LEU A 126 -3.26 -10.83 -5.08
C LEU A 126 -1.82 -10.69 -4.57
N GLY A 127 -1.37 -9.47 -4.26
CA GLY A 127 -0.09 -9.19 -3.62
C GLY A 127 0.07 -9.84 -2.25
N LEU A 128 -1.02 -10.25 -1.59
CA LEU A 128 -0.98 -10.99 -0.32
C LEU A 128 -0.40 -12.40 -0.47
N GLY A 129 -0.37 -12.94 -1.69
CA GLY A 129 0.27 -14.22 -1.99
C GLY A 129 1.78 -14.19 -1.76
N TRP A 130 2.44 -13.05 -1.93
CA TRP A 130 3.89 -12.89 -1.77
C TRP A 130 4.38 -13.08 -0.32
N PRO A 131 3.78 -12.42 0.70
CA PRO A 131 4.17 -12.63 2.10
C PRO A 131 3.63 -13.94 2.71
N ALA A 132 2.64 -14.59 2.09
CA ALA A 132 2.01 -15.80 2.62
C ALA A 132 2.98 -16.96 2.95
N PRO A 133 3.92 -17.38 2.08
CA PRO A 133 4.85 -18.47 2.41
C PRO A 133 5.76 -18.11 3.58
N VAL A 134 6.23 -16.86 3.66
CA VAL A 134 7.05 -16.37 4.78
C VAL A 134 6.26 -16.43 6.08
N PHE A 135 5.00 -15.98 6.05
CA PHE A 135 4.10 -16.06 7.20
C PHE A 135 3.90 -17.50 7.68
N VAL A 136 3.63 -18.43 6.77
CA VAL A 136 3.41 -19.85 7.12
C VAL A 136 4.67 -20.48 7.71
N ILE A 137 5.84 -20.25 7.09
CA ILE A 137 7.12 -20.77 7.59
C ILE A 137 7.43 -20.21 8.98
N SER A 138 7.30 -18.90 9.17
CA SER A 138 7.54 -18.25 10.45
C SER A 138 6.54 -18.71 11.53
N LEU A 139 5.28 -18.94 11.17
CA LEU A 139 4.27 -19.46 12.09
C LEU A 139 4.56 -20.91 12.50
N VAL A 140 4.96 -21.77 11.56
CA VAL A 140 5.34 -23.17 11.84
C VAL A 140 6.55 -23.23 12.77
N LEU A 141 7.57 -22.37 12.54
CA LEU A 141 8.72 -22.27 13.43
C LEU A 141 8.31 -21.83 14.84
N LEU A 142 7.42 -20.84 14.96
CA LEU A 142 6.92 -20.36 16.25
C LEU A 142 6.09 -21.41 17.01
N LEU A 143 5.30 -22.20 16.30
CA LEU A 143 4.52 -23.29 16.88
C LEU A 143 5.41 -24.47 17.34
N ARG A 144 6.51 -24.74 16.64
CA ARG A 144 7.49 -25.79 16.97
C ARG A 144 8.43 -25.40 18.11
N ASP A 145 9.01 -24.21 18.07
CA ASP A 145 10.01 -23.74 19.05
C ASP A 145 9.37 -23.11 20.31
N GLY A 146 8.05 -22.93 20.30
CA GLY A 146 7.25 -22.40 21.41
C GLY A 146 7.45 -20.90 21.64
N VAL A 147 6.41 -20.22 22.13
CA VAL A 147 6.42 -18.75 22.36
C VAL A 147 7.41 -18.32 23.45
N GLY A 148 7.80 -19.25 24.34
CA GLY A 148 8.76 -18.99 25.40
C GLY A 148 10.16 -18.61 24.90
N SER A 149 10.61 -19.19 23.77
CA SER A 149 11.91 -18.88 23.17
C SER A 149 11.96 -17.46 22.60
N VAL A 150 10.86 -17.00 22.00
CA VAL A 150 10.71 -15.63 21.49
C VAL A 150 10.63 -14.61 22.63
N MET A 151 9.91 -14.92 23.71
CA MET A 151 9.84 -14.07 24.91
C MET A 151 11.19 -13.97 25.64
N ALA A 152 12.07 -14.96 25.50
CA ALA A 152 13.40 -14.96 26.10
C ALA A 152 14.39 -14.01 25.39
N LEU A 153 14.06 -13.54 24.18
CA LEU A 153 14.91 -12.62 23.42
C LEU A 153 15.12 -11.28 24.15
N PRO A 154 16.32 -10.69 24.08
CA PRO A 154 16.61 -9.41 24.74
C PRO A 154 15.73 -8.27 24.22
N GLU A 155 15.38 -8.29 22.93
CA GLU A 155 14.47 -7.35 22.28
C GLU A 155 13.07 -7.37 22.94
N MET A 156 12.54 -8.56 23.23
CA MET A 156 11.22 -8.71 23.85
C MET A 156 11.25 -8.39 25.35
N LYS A 157 12.36 -8.70 26.04
CA LYS A 157 12.56 -8.32 27.45
C LYS A 157 12.55 -6.80 27.61
N TRP A 158 13.25 -6.08 26.74
CA TRP A 158 13.22 -4.62 26.72
C TRP A 158 11.78 -4.10 26.56
N LEU A 159 11.03 -4.64 25.59
CA LEU A 159 9.61 -4.28 25.36
C LEU A 159 8.71 -4.60 26.57
N SER A 160 8.92 -5.73 27.23
CA SER A 160 8.15 -6.09 28.42
C SER A 160 8.41 -5.15 29.60
N THR A 161 9.65 -4.70 29.76
CA THR A 161 10.02 -3.79 30.85
C THR A 161 9.55 -2.36 30.59
N THR A 162 9.57 -1.89 29.35
CA THR A 162 9.00 -0.58 28.99
C THR A 162 7.49 -0.56 29.17
N VAL A 163 6.79 -1.63 28.78
CA VAL A 163 5.34 -1.77 29.01
C VAL A 163 5.03 -1.88 30.52
N ALA A 164 5.84 -2.59 31.29
CA ALA A 164 5.68 -2.66 32.75
C ALA A 164 5.82 -1.27 33.40
N ARG A 165 6.85 -0.50 33.02
CA ARG A 165 7.02 0.90 33.48
C ARG A 165 5.88 1.80 33.03
N ALA A 166 5.37 1.61 31.81
CA ALA A 166 4.23 2.36 31.30
C ALA A 166 2.95 2.04 32.09
N ARG A 167 2.78 0.81 32.57
CA ARG A 167 1.64 0.41 33.38
C ARG A 167 1.67 0.98 34.80
N GLU A 168 2.88 1.26 35.30
CA GLU A 168 3.12 1.84 36.62
C GLU A 168 2.79 3.34 36.67
N LYS A 169 2.79 4.04 35.52
CA LYS A 169 2.23 5.40 35.42
C LYS A 169 0.70 5.33 35.49
N ASP A 170 0.12 6.03 36.47
CA ASP A 170 -1.31 5.90 36.80
C ASP A 170 -2.26 6.23 35.63
N ASP A 171 -1.97 7.28 34.85
CA ASP A 171 -2.78 7.65 33.68
C ASP A 171 -2.67 6.64 32.54
N THR A 172 -1.46 6.17 32.25
CA THR A 172 -1.21 5.20 31.18
C THR A 172 -1.72 3.81 31.57
N GLY A 173 -1.62 3.44 32.84
CA GLY A 173 -2.18 2.20 33.40
C GLY A 173 -3.70 2.15 33.31
N LYS A 174 -4.40 3.26 33.59
CA LYS A 174 -5.86 3.38 33.39
C LYS A 174 -6.24 3.21 31.92
N ALA A 175 -5.54 3.87 30.99
CA ALA A 175 -5.78 3.74 29.56
C ALA A 175 -5.59 2.30 29.07
N ILE A 176 -4.50 1.63 29.45
CA ILE A 176 -4.23 0.23 29.07
C ILE A 176 -5.32 -0.71 29.60
N ARG A 177 -5.83 -0.47 30.82
CA ARG A 177 -6.90 -1.27 31.41
C ARG A 177 -8.23 -1.06 30.68
N TRP A 178 -8.53 0.17 30.26
CA TRP A 178 -9.70 0.52 29.46
C TRP A 178 -9.63 -0.08 28.04
N LEU A 179 -8.47 -0.02 27.37
CA LEU A 179 -8.23 -0.75 26.12
C LEU A 179 -8.39 -2.28 26.32
N GLY A 180 -7.96 -2.77 27.48
CA GLY A 180 -8.15 -4.17 27.88
C GLY A 180 -9.61 -4.60 27.95
N SER A 181 -10.52 -3.73 28.42
CA SER A 181 -11.96 -4.01 28.42
C SER A 181 -12.61 -3.95 27.04
N LEU A 182 -12.01 -3.26 26.08
CA LEU A 182 -12.48 -3.16 24.69
C LEU A 182 -12.04 -4.33 23.81
N LYS A 183 -11.25 -5.27 24.32
CA LYS A 183 -10.77 -6.45 23.57
C LYS A 183 -11.85 -7.18 22.76
N PRO A 184 -13.03 -7.55 23.32
CA PRO A 184 -14.05 -8.23 22.52
C PRO A 184 -14.68 -7.31 21.47
N ALA A 185 -14.88 -6.03 21.80
CA ALA A 185 -15.45 -5.05 20.88
C ALA A 185 -14.52 -4.75 19.68
N TRP A 186 -13.20 -4.76 19.91
CA TRP A 186 -12.20 -4.59 18.85
C TRP A 186 -12.31 -5.66 17.78
N TRP A 187 -12.49 -6.93 18.16
CA TRP A 187 -12.61 -8.02 17.18
C TRP A 187 -13.88 -7.92 16.34
N LEU A 188 -14.99 -7.50 16.95
CA LEU A 188 -16.23 -7.21 16.22
C LEU A 188 -16.04 -6.06 15.24
N LEU A 189 -15.32 -5.01 15.64
CA LEU A 189 -14.97 -3.89 14.78
C LEU A 189 -14.10 -4.35 13.60
N CYS A 190 -13.13 -5.23 13.82
CA CYS A 190 -12.32 -5.80 12.74
C CYS A 190 -13.15 -6.62 11.76
N ALA A 191 -14.06 -7.46 12.24
CA ALA A 191 -14.94 -8.24 11.37
C ALA A 191 -15.87 -7.32 10.55
N LEU A 192 -16.45 -6.30 11.19
CA LEU A 192 -17.27 -5.30 10.53
C LEU A 192 -16.46 -4.52 9.46
N ALA A 193 -15.22 -4.15 9.77
CA ALA A 193 -14.33 -3.46 8.84
C ALA A 193 -14.01 -4.29 7.60
N LEU A 194 -13.74 -5.60 7.75
CA LEU A 194 -13.52 -6.50 6.61
C LEU A 194 -14.75 -6.62 5.72
N VAL A 195 -15.94 -6.74 6.32
CA VAL A 195 -17.20 -6.81 5.58
C VAL A 195 -17.48 -5.48 4.86
N ALA A 196 -17.30 -4.35 5.54
CA ALA A 196 -17.48 -3.03 4.94
C ALA A 196 -16.49 -2.80 3.78
N PHE A 197 -15.24 -3.22 3.94
CA PHE A 197 -14.22 -3.15 2.89
C PHE A 197 -14.61 -4.01 1.67
N GLY A 198 -15.06 -5.25 1.90
CA GLY A 198 -15.53 -6.12 0.82
C GLY A 198 -16.76 -5.58 0.09
N LEU A 199 -17.73 -5.02 0.82
CA LEU A 199 -18.92 -4.36 0.25
C LEU A 199 -18.52 -3.15 -0.61
N LEU A 200 -17.54 -2.37 -0.15
CA LEU A 200 -17.06 -1.20 -0.87
C LEU A 200 -16.34 -1.60 -2.17
N LEU A 201 -15.55 -2.67 -2.16
CA LEU A 201 -14.97 -3.25 -3.38
C LEU A 201 -16.05 -3.78 -4.34
N MET A 202 -17.10 -4.43 -3.82
CA MET A 202 -18.24 -4.93 -4.62
C MET A 202 -19.02 -3.80 -5.29
N ALA A 203 -19.16 -2.64 -4.63
CA ALA A 203 -19.83 -1.48 -5.20
C ALA A 203 -19.10 -0.91 -6.42
N ARG A 204 -17.77 -1.08 -6.51
CA ARG A 204 -16.93 -0.57 -7.60
C ARG A 204 -16.63 -1.62 -8.67
N HIS A 205 -16.41 -2.88 -8.28
CA HIS A 205 -16.08 -3.98 -9.20
C HIS A 205 -16.96 -5.20 -8.95
N ARG A 206 -17.74 -5.60 -9.97
CA ARG A 206 -18.63 -6.79 -9.91
C ARG A 206 -17.91 -8.10 -9.59
N GLN A 207 -16.63 -8.20 -9.94
CA GLN A 207 -15.81 -9.41 -9.71
C GLN A 207 -15.41 -9.59 -8.24
N ALA A 208 -15.46 -8.54 -7.42
CA ALA A 208 -15.13 -8.60 -5.99
C ALA A 208 -16.12 -9.43 -5.16
N VAL A 209 -17.28 -9.81 -5.72
CA VAL A 209 -18.25 -10.72 -5.07
C VAL A 209 -17.61 -12.04 -4.66
N LEU A 210 -16.63 -12.54 -5.42
CA LEU A 210 -15.93 -13.79 -5.11
C LEU A 210 -15.03 -13.69 -3.87
N LEU A 211 -14.61 -12.48 -3.48
CA LEU A 211 -13.74 -12.24 -2.32
C LEU A 211 -14.53 -12.13 -1.00
N MET A 212 -15.82 -11.82 -1.07
CA MET A 212 -16.70 -11.67 0.10
C MET A 212 -16.73 -12.89 1.03
N PRO A 213 -16.94 -14.14 0.56
CA PRO A 213 -16.93 -15.30 1.46
C PRO A 213 -15.58 -15.47 2.18
N PHE A 214 -14.47 -15.12 1.52
CA PHE A 214 -13.14 -15.18 2.13
C PHE A 214 -12.95 -14.12 3.22
N LEU A 215 -13.37 -12.87 2.97
CA LEU A 215 -13.30 -11.78 3.96
C LEU A 215 -14.22 -12.04 5.16
N ILE A 216 -15.41 -12.61 4.93
CA ILE A 216 -16.34 -13.02 5.99
C ILE A 216 -15.72 -14.15 6.82
N ALA A 217 -15.16 -15.17 6.17
CA ALA A 217 -14.48 -16.27 6.87
C ALA A 217 -13.30 -15.76 7.70
N ALA A 218 -12.50 -14.82 7.17
CA ALA A 218 -11.42 -14.17 7.89
C ALA A 218 -11.93 -13.35 9.10
N GLY A 219 -13.04 -12.63 8.94
CA GLY A 219 -13.69 -11.90 10.03
C GLY A 219 -14.21 -12.82 11.15
N VAL A 220 -14.86 -13.92 10.80
CA VAL A 220 -15.32 -14.94 11.76
C VAL A 220 -14.12 -15.58 12.47
N ALA A 221 -13.06 -15.92 11.73
CA ALA A 221 -11.83 -16.45 12.31
C ALA A 221 -11.17 -15.45 13.28
N ALA A 222 -11.17 -14.15 12.96
CA ALA A 222 -10.64 -13.10 13.83
C ALA A 222 -11.42 -12.98 15.14
N VAL A 223 -12.76 -13.02 15.08
CA VAL A 223 -13.64 -12.99 16.27
C VAL A 223 -13.44 -14.24 17.13
N TRP A 224 -13.41 -15.40 16.50
CA TRP A 224 -13.23 -16.68 17.19
C TRP A 224 -11.85 -16.78 17.86
N ALA A 225 -10.80 -16.39 17.15
CA ALA A 225 -9.45 -16.34 17.70
C ALA A 225 -9.34 -15.31 18.83
N GLY A 226 -9.95 -14.14 18.66
CA GLY A 226 -9.97 -13.06 19.65
C GLY A 226 -10.62 -13.43 20.98
N GLN A 227 -11.66 -14.25 20.96
CA GLN A 227 -12.29 -14.80 22.17
C GLN A 227 -11.39 -15.80 22.92
N ARG A 228 -10.52 -16.54 22.19
CA ARG A 228 -9.62 -17.55 22.77
C ARG A 228 -8.22 -17.06 23.14
N VAL A 229 -7.86 -15.84 22.75
CA VAL A 229 -6.58 -15.20 23.08
C VAL A 229 -6.29 -15.12 24.59
N GLY A 230 -7.33 -15.18 25.44
CA GLY A 230 -7.16 -15.21 26.90
C GLY A 230 -6.49 -16.48 27.45
N GLY A 231 -6.64 -17.62 26.76
CA GLY A 231 -6.07 -18.91 27.19
C GLY A 231 -4.71 -19.22 26.56
N ASP A 232 -4.51 -18.85 25.30
CA ASP A 232 -3.30 -19.19 24.54
C ASP A 232 -2.60 -17.95 23.96
N ARG A 233 -1.45 -17.61 24.56
CA ARG A 233 -0.58 -16.50 24.11
C ARG A 233 0.02 -16.73 22.72
N ARG A 234 -0.12 -17.95 22.18
CA ARG A 234 0.26 -18.33 20.80
C ARG A 234 -0.69 -17.75 19.76
N LEU A 235 -1.99 -17.64 20.07
CA LEU A 235 -2.99 -17.10 19.14
C LEU A 235 -2.77 -15.62 18.84
N LEU A 236 -2.16 -14.85 19.75
CA LEU A 236 -1.85 -13.43 19.50
C LEU A 236 -0.99 -13.22 18.24
N TRP A 237 -0.06 -14.13 17.98
CA TRP A 237 0.83 -14.03 16.82
C TRP A 237 0.16 -14.46 15.51
N VAL A 238 -0.87 -15.30 15.57
CA VAL A 238 -1.70 -15.66 14.42
C VAL A 238 -2.60 -14.50 14.00
N VAL A 239 -3.04 -13.70 14.96
CA VAL A 239 -4.04 -12.64 14.72
C VAL A 239 -3.41 -11.28 14.45
N ALA A 240 -2.11 -11.10 14.74
CA ALA A 240 -1.37 -9.87 14.46
C ALA A 240 -1.44 -9.44 12.97
N PRO A 241 -1.22 -10.31 11.97
CA PRO A 241 -1.33 -9.93 10.55
C PRO A 241 -2.74 -9.55 10.11
N VAL A 242 -3.76 -10.20 10.69
CA VAL A 242 -5.17 -9.89 10.39
C VAL A 242 -5.50 -8.49 10.90
N SER A 243 -5.01 -8.15 12.09
CA SER A 243 -5.23 -6.83 12.68
C SER A 243 -4.51 -5.73 11.89
N THR A 244 -3.27 -5.97 11.45
CA THR A 244 -2.53 -5.01 10.60
C THR A 244 -3.16 -4.86 9.22
N PHE A 245 -3.68 -5.95 8.63
CA PHE A 245 -4.45 -5.90 7.38
C PHE A 245 -5.69 -5.02 7.54
N VAL A 246 -6.47 -5.21 8.60
CA VAL A 246 -7.67 -4.39 8.87
C VAL A 246 -7.30 -2.92 9.05
N ILE A 247 -6.26 -2.62 9.83
CA ILE A 247 -5.82 -1.23 10.03
C ILE A 247 -5.36 -0.61 8.70
N GLY A 248 -4.58 -1.33 7.90
CA GLY A 248 -4.15 -0.89 6.57
C GLY A 248 -5.34 -0.62 5.64
N GLY A 249 -6.29 -1.54 5.57
CA GLY A 249 -7.50 -1.40 4.76
C GLY A 249 -8.41 -0.26 5.23
N LEU A 250 -8.54 -0.05 6.55
CA LEU A 250 -9.28 1.09 7.10
C LEU A 250 -8.59 2.42 6.78
N LEU A 251 -7.26 2.51 6.92
CA LEU A 251 -6.52 3.74 6.60
C LEU A 251 -6.55 4.05 5.10
N GLY A 252 -6.40 3.04 4.24
CA GLY A 252 -6.47 3.21 2.79
C GLY A 252 -7.90 3.52 2.33
N GLY A 253 -8.89 2.80 2.86
CA GLY A 253 -10.30 2.97 2.56
C GLY A 253 -10.89 4.26 3.13
N PHE A 254 -10.35 4.83 4.21
CA PHE A 254 -10.84 6.08 4.79
C PHE A 254 -10.79 7.22 3.76
N GLY A 255 -9.71 7.33 2.99
CA GLY A 255 -9.59 8.29 1.89
C GLY A 255 -10.70 8.12 0.84
N ALA A 256 -10.98 6.87 0.45
CA ALA A 256 -12.06 6.57 -0.49
C ALA A 256 -13.46 6.82 0.10
N THR A 257 -13.68 6.60 1.40
CA THR A 257 -14.97 6.89 2.05
C THR A 257 -15.23 8.39 2.20
N VAL A 258 -14.19 9.20 2.44
CA VAL A 258 -14.32 10.66 2.50
C VAL A 258 -14.66 11.21 1.11
N ASP A 259 -14.07 10.66 0.05
CA ASP A 259 -14.43 10.98 -1.34
C ASP A 259 -15.87 10.55 -1.68
N LEU A 260 -16.30 9.38 -1.21
CA LEU A 260 -17.67 8.87 -1.40
C LEU A 260 -18.74 9.68 -0.64
N ILE A 261 -18.41 10.20 0.54
CA ILE A 261 -19.29 11.06 1.35
C ILE A 261 -19.29 12.49 0.81
N GLY A 262 -18.14 12.97 0.31
CA GLY A 262 -18.04 14.22 -0.45
C GLY A 262 -18.92 14.22 -1.70
N ASN A 263 -19.03 13.06 -2.38
CA ASN A 263 -19.86 12.86 -3.58
C ASN A 263 -21.36 12.63 -3.31
N ARG A 264 -21.85 12.72 -2.06
CA ARG A 264 -23.29 12.62 -1.72
C ARG A 264 -23.99 13.97 -1.54
N THR A 265 -23.29 15.10 -1.67
CA THR A 265 -23.97 16.36 -1.95
C THR A 265 -24.45 16.32 -3.40
N PRO A 266 -25.73 16.62 -3.69
CA PRO A 266 -26.26 16.64 -5.06
C PRO A 266 -25.80 17.91 -5.78
N TYR A 267 -24.49 18.16 -5.78
CA TYR A 267 -23.87 19.26 -6.51
C TYR A 267 -23.07 18.66 -7.65
N GLN A 268 -23.75 18.61 -8.80
CA GLN A 268 -23.26 18.61 -10.18
C GLN A 268 -21.99 17.82 -10.50
N ASN A 269 -22.07 16.95 -11.51
CA ASN A 269 -20.95 16.37 -12.25
C ASN A 269 -19.82 17.40 -12.52
N ALA A 270 -18.90 17.54 -11.57
CA ALA A 270 -17.59 18.10 -11.82
C ALA A 270 -16.77 16.94 -12.35
N THR A 271 -16.97 16.66 -13.65
CA THR A 271 -16.00 15.94 -14.45
C THR A 271 -14.65 16.57 -14.14
N SER A 272 -13.74 15.86 -13.47
CA SER A 272 -12.35 16.28 -13.35
C SER A 272 -11.84 16.48 -14.78
N TYR A 273 -11.86 17.74 -15.22
CA TYR A 273 -11.44 18.14 -16.56
C TYR A 273 -9.92 18.07 -16.55
N TYR A 274 -9.38 16.86 -16.67
CA TYR A 274 -8.03 16.73 -17.16
C TYR A 274 -8.01 17.46 -18.50
N PRO A 275 -7.15 18.48 -18.67
CA PRO A 275 -7.05 19.15 -19.96
C PRO A 275 -6.77 18.06 -20.98
N SER A 276 -7.68 17.90 -21.94
CA SER A 276 -7.48 16.93 -23.01
C SER A 276 -6.20 17.31 -23.72
N THR A 277 -5.16 16.49 -23.60
CA THR A 277 -3.90 16.70 -24.30
C THR A 277 -3.86 15.84 -25.54
N ASP A 278 -3.22 16.34 -26.59
CA ASP A 278 -2.92 15.54 -27.78
C ASP A 278 -1.79 14.53 -27.52
N GLU A 279 -1.45 13.73 -28.53
CA GLU A 279 -0.35 12.75 -28.48
C GLU A 279 1.01 13.36 -28.11
N TYR A 280 1.15 14.69 -28.23
CA TYR A 280 2.37 15.45 -27.95
C TYR A 280 2.28 16.28 -26.66
N GLY A 281 1.23 16.11 -25.85
CA GLY A 281 1.05 16.82 -24.59
C GLY A 281 0.55 18.27 -24.72
N ASN A 282 0.13 18.73 -25.89
CA ASN A 282 -0.41 20.07 -26.10
C ASN A 282 -1.92 20.11 -25.84
N GLN A 283 -2.48 21.29 -25.62
CA GLN A 283 -3.93 21.46 -25.43
C GLN A 283 -4.69 21.02 -26.69
N GLN A 284 -5.65 20.11 -26.51
CA GLN A 284 -6.49 19.58 -27.57
C GLN A 284 -7.85 20.29 -27.55
N LEU A 285 -8.22 20.92 -28.66
CA LEU A 285 -9.58 21.42 -28.87
C LEU A 285 -10.46 20.29 -29.43
N ARG A 286 -11.65 20.11 -28.87
CA ARG A 286 -12.60 19.07 -29.27
C ARG A 286 -13.97 19.68 -29.57
N TYR A 287 -14.63 19.14 -30.59
CA TYR A 287 -16.02 19.48 -30.92
C TYR A 287 -16.84 18.19 -30.98
N GLY A 288 -17.81 18.08 -30.07
CA GLY A 288 -18.52 16.81 -29.82
C GLY A 288 -17.55 15.74 -29.32
N GLY A 289 -17.27 14.73 -30.15
CA GLY A 289 -16.30 13.66 -29.86
C GLY A 289 -14.98 13.75 -30.62
N ASN A 290 -14.86 14.69 -31.56
CA ASN A 290 -13.76 14.74 -32.53
C ASN A 290 -12.72 15.79 -32.14
N GLN A 291 -11.45 15.47 -32.35
CA GLN A 291 -10.36 16.44 -32.24
C GLN A 291 -10.46 17.43 -33.40
N VAL A 292 -10.39 18.72 -33.06
CA VAL A 292 -10.32 19.80 -34.03
C VAL A 292 -8.85 20.06 -34.33
N GLU A 293 -8.43 19.77 -35.56
CA GLU A 293 -7.05 20.01 -36.02
C GLU A 293 -6.94 21.27 -36.88
N ASN A 294 -8.01 21.63 -37.58
CA ASN A 294 -8.09 22.79 -38.46
C ASN A 294 -9.46 23.47 -38.35
N ILE A 295 -9.49 24.77 -38.57
CA ILE A 295 -10.69 25.60 -38.52
C ILE A 295 -10.74 26.44 -39.79
N TYR A 296 -11.86 26.41 -40.50
CA TYR A 296 -12.08 27.20 -41.71
C TYR A 296 -13.11 28.28 -41.39
N ALA A 297 -12.73 29.54 -41.55
CA ALA A 297 -13.63 30.68 -41.43
C ALA A 297 -14.09 31.13 -42.82
N PHE A 298 -15.34 31.55 -42.93
CA PHE A 298 -15.92 32.05 -44.17
C PHE A 298 -16.58 33.42 -43.91
N ASP A 299 -16.56 34.31 -44.89
CA ASP A 299 -17.27 35.60 -44.83
C ASP A 299 -18.78 35.42 -45.04
N ALA A 300 -19.57 36.49 -44.99
CA ALA A 300 -21.03 36.41 -45.13
C ALA A 300 -21.48 35.93 -46.53
N GLU A 301 -20.59 36.04 -47.51
CA GLU A 301 -20.80 35.65 -48.90
C GLU A 301 -20.40 34.19 -49.18
N GLY A 302 -19.80 33.48 -48.20
CA GLY A 302 -19.37 32.09 -48.33
C GLY A 302 -17.97 31.92 -48.90
N LYS A 303 -17.17 33.00 -48.98
CA LYS A 303 -15.77 32.94 -49.39
C LYS A 303 -14.89 32.60 -48.18
N PRO A 304 -13.93 31.66 -48.32
CA PRO A 304 -13.04 31.33 -47.23
C PRO A 304 -12.12 32.51 -46.89
N LEU A 305 -11.99 32.78 -45.60
CA LEU A 305 -11.03 33.73 -45.05
C LEU A 305 -9.72 33.01 -44.78
N THR A 306 -8.61 33.61 -45.24
CA THR A 306 -7.25 33.15 -44.95
C THR A 306 -6.60 34.04 -43.89
N ASP A 307 -5.64 33.49 -43.15
CA ASP A 307 -4.84 34.23 -42.15
C ASP A 307 -5.65 34.81 -40.98
N VAL A 308 -6.60 34.01 -40.50
CA VAL A 308 -7.43 34.35 -39.35
C VAL A 308 -6.74 33.88 -38.07
N TYR A 309 -6.78 34.74 -37.05
CA TYR A 309 -6.31 34.46 -35.70
C TYR A 309 -7.51 34.34 -34.77
N LEU A 310 -7.61 33.20 -34.06
CA LEU A 310 -8.73 32.93 -33.17
C LEU A 310 -8.34 33.09 -31.71
N TYR A 311 -9.21 33.73 -30.94
CA TYR A 311 -9.06 33.98 -29.51
C TYR A 311 -10.36 33.59 -28.80
N ASP A 312 -10.24 33.17 -27.54
CA ASP A 312 -11.40 32.94 -26.67
C ASP A 312 -11.97 34.26 -26.11
N GLU A 313 -13.05 34.16 -25.35
CA GLU A 313 -13.73 35.31 -24.73
C GLU A 313 -12.84 36.06 -23.72
N GLN A 314 -11.79 35.42 -23.20
CA GLN A 314 -10.78 36.02 -22.32
C GLN A 314 -9.60 36.64 -23.09
N GLY A 315 -9.62 36.59 -24.42
CA GLY A 315 -8.53 37.08 -25.26
C GLY A 315 -7.30 36.16 -25.29
N ARG A 316 -7.42 34.89 -24.86
CA ARG A 316 -6.35 33.90 -24.99
C ARG A 316 -6.39 33.30 -26.40
N PRO A 317 -5.23 33.16 -27.08
CA PRO A 317 -5.19 32.59 -28.41
C PRO A 317 -5.59 31.11 -28.39
N ILE A 318 -6.41 30.69 -29.34
CA ILE A 318 -6.74 29.28 -29.56
C ILE A 318 -5.59 28.64 -30.33
N SER A 319 -4.55 28.25 -29.59
CA SER A 319 -3.35 27.60 -30.13
C SER A 319 -3.56 26.09 -30.23
N LEU A 320 -3.35 25.54 -31.42
CA LEU A 320 -3.42 24.09 -31.67
C LEU A 320 -2.13 23.60 -32.29
N THR A 321 -1.85 22.31 -32.14
CA THR A 321 -0.68 21.65 -32.75
C THR A 321 -0.68 21.78 -34.26
N ARG A 322 0.43 22.27 -34.81
CA ARG A 322 0.65 22.42 -36.24
C ARG A 322 1.43 21.24 -36.77
N TYR A 323 0.89 20.64 -37.81
CA TYR A 323 1.49 19.52 -38.50
C TYR A 323 2.05 19.96 -39.85
N GLY A 324 3.09 19.27 -40.31
CA GLY A 324 3.66 19.42 -41.64
C GLY A 324 4.20 18.09 -42.17
N CYS A 325 4.65 18.11 -43.41
CA CYS A 325 5.23 16.96 -44.08
C CYS A 325 6.75 16.86 -43.84
N LYS A 326 7.20 15.75 -43.26
CA LYS A 326 8.61 15.47 -43.08
C LYS A 326 9.23 15.00 -44.40
N ALA A 327 10.02 15.87 -45.05
CA ALA A 327 10.63 15.60 -46.36
C ALA A 327 11.43 14.28 -46.45
N ALA A 328 12.09 13.87 -45.35
CA ALA A 328 12.93 12.67 -45.33
C ALA A 328 12.14 11.34 -45.28
N THR A 329 10.95 11.33 -44.70
CA THR A 329 10.21 10.08 -44.42
C THR A 329 8.82 10.04 -45.07
N GLY A 330 8.32 11.19 -45.54
CA GLY A 330 6.97 11.29 -46.12
C GLY A 330 5.87 11.08 -45.08
N TYR A 331 6.16 11.25 -43.79
CA TYR A 331 5.16 11.19 -42.72
C TYR A 331 4.76 12.59 -42.22
N ARG A 332 3.55 12.68 -41.69
CA ARG A 332 3.04 13.82 -40.93
C ARG A 332 3.82 13.93 -39.62
N GLU A 333 4.35 15.11 -39.33
CA GLU A 333 5.09 15.40 -38.09
C GLU A 333 4.62 16.73 -37.50
N LYS A 334 4.74 16.89 -36.17
CA LYS A 334 4.54 18.17 -35.51
C LYS A 334 5.67 19.12 -35.87
N ILE A 335 5.31 20.27 -36.45
CA ILE A 335 6.26 21.34 -36.78
C ILE A 335 6.21 22.51 -35.80
N GLY A 336 5.13 22.61 -35.01
CA GLY A 336 4.98 23.67 -34.01
C GLY A 336 3.58 23.75 -33.44
N GLU A 337 3.25 24.93 -32.93
CA GLU A 337 1.93 25.29 -32.40
C GLU A 337 1.69 26.76 -32.76
N ASP A 338 0.52 27.06 -33.32
CA ASP A 338 0.10 28.42 -33.62
C ASP A 338 -1.43 28.56 -33.56
N ASN A 339 -1.89 29.81 -33.63
CA ASN A 339 -3.30 30.20 -33.64
C ASN A 339 -3.74 30.74 -35.01
N ARG A 340 -3.02 30.43 -36.10
CA ARG A 340 -3.30 30.90 -37.46
C ARG A 340 -4.08 29.85 -38.26
N PHE A 341 -5.15 30.29 -38.91
CA PHE A 341 -6.07 29.43 -39.66
C PHE A 341 -6.45 30.06 -41.02
N PRO A 342 -6.83 29.25 -42.03
CA PRO A 342 -6.80 27.78 -42.06
C PRO A 342 -5.37 27.26 -42.26
N ARG A 343 -5.13 26.04 -41.80
CA ARG A 343 -3.85 25.32 -41.98
C ARG A 343 -3.89 24.48 -43.26
N PRO A 344 -2.72 24.19 -43.87
CA PRO A 344 -2.66 23.23 -44.97
C PRO A 344 -3.17 21.86 -44.51
N GLN A 345 -4.04 21.26 -45.32
CA GLN A 345 -4.46 19.87 -45.14
C GLN A 345 -3.30 18.96 -45.56
N ILE A 346 -3.04 17.94 -44.74
CA ILE A 346 -1.98 16.97 -45.02
C ILE A 346 -2.59 15.75 -45.67
N ASP A 347 -2.34 15.60 -46.96
CA ASP A 347 -2.75 14.44 -47.73
C ASP A 347 -1.60 13.45 -47.79
N ARG A 348 -1.86 12.25 -47.24
CA ARG A 348 -0.92 11.14 -47.21
C ARG A 348 -1.34 10.10 -48.24
N SER A 349 -0.50 9.90 -49.25
CA SER A 349 -0.67 8.84 -50.24
C SER A 349 0.52 7.89 -50.22
N SER A 350 0.31 6.68 -50.74
CA SER A 350 1.39 5.72 -50.99
C SER A 350 1.52 5.54 -52.49
N GLU A 351 2.63 5.97 -53.06
CA GLU A 351 2.90 5.86 -54.49
C GLU A 351 3.86 4.67 -54.73
N PRO A 352 3.64 3.81 -55.73
CA PRO A 352 4.56 2.72 -56.04
C PRO A 352 5.88 3.30 -56.57
N PHE A 353 7.01 2.75 -56.12
CA PHE A 353 8.32 3.11 -56.68
C PHE A 353 8.84 1.98 -57.57
N ILE A 354 9.33 2.37 -58.74
CA ILE A 354 9.85 1.47 -59.78
C ILE A 354 11.37 1.45 -59.68
N ASP A 355 11.98 0.27 -59.72
CA ASP A 355 13.43 0.13 -59.77
C ASP A 355 14.01 0.47 -61.14
N SER A 356 15.34 0.48 -61.25
CA SER A 356 16.02 0.75 -62.52
C SER A 356 15.78 -0.30 -63.61
N GLN A 357 15.17 -1.44 -63.26
CA GLN A 357 14.84 -2.53 -64.18
C GLN A 357 13.37 -2.46 -64.64
N GLY A 358 12.60 -1.46 -64.19
CA GLY A 358 11.20 -1.29 -64.55
C GLY A 358 10.23 -2.12 -63.70
N ASN A 359 10.71 -2.79 -62.65
CA ASN A 359 9.87 -3.59 -61.77
C ASN A 359 9.41 -2.76 -60.56
N GLN A 360 8.20 -3.02 -60.07
CA GLN A 360 7.70 -2.39 -58.85
C GLN A 360 8.43 -2.96 -57.63
N ALA A 361 9.32 -2.18 -57.04
CA ALA A 361 10.16 -2.60 -55.93
C ALA A 361 9.54 -2.26 -54.55
N GLY A 362 8.47 -1.46 -54.51
CA GLY A 362 7.68 -1.24 -53.31
C GLY A 362 6.79 -0.01 -53.37
N TYR A 363 6.40 0.51 -52.20
CA TYR A 363 5.63 1.74 -52.04
C TYR A 363 6.43 2.77 -51.24
N ARG A 364 6.35 4.03 -51.66
CA ARG A 364 6.88 5.18 -50.92
C ARG A 364 5.72 5.99 -50.36
N SER A 365 5.81 6.37 -49.09
CA SER A 365 4.92 7.35 -48.48
C SER A 365 5.22 8.74 -49.07
N VAL A 366 4.18 9.37 -49.62
CA VAL A 366 4.20 10.74 -50.11
C VAL A 366 3.25 11.55 -49.26
N CYS A 367 3.74 12.69 -48.78
CA CYS A 367 3.00 13.64 -47.98
C CYS A 367 2.95 14.95 -48.74
N ARG A 368 1.75 15.46 -48.99
CA ARG A 368 1.52 16.75 -49.67
C ARG A 368 0.71 17.67 -48.76
N GLU A 369 1.12 18.93 -48.72
CA GLU A 369 0.40 19.99 -48.00
C GLU A 369 -0.48 20.76 -48.99
N ASN A 370 -1.80 20.69 -48.81
CA ASN A 370 -2.78 21.36 -49.65
C ASN A 370 -3.36 22.54 -48.89
N THR A 371 -3.15 23.75 -49.39
CA THR A 371 -3.64 25.00 -48.79
C THR A 371 -5.09 25.34 -49.17
N GLU A 372 -5.67 24.59 -50.11
CA GLU A 372 -7.03 24.82 -50.58
C GLU A 372 -8.07 24.37 -49.56
N VAL A 373 -9.20 25.08 -49.52
CA VAL A 373 -10.32 24.71 -48.67
C VAL A 373 -11.11 23.60 -49.38
N PRO A 374 -11.27 22.41 -48.78
CA PRO A 374 -11.77 21.22 -49.48
C PRO A 374 -13.29 21.22 -49.71
N PHE A 375 -14.01 22.25 -49.26
CA PHE A 375 -15.47 22.36 -49.37
C PHE A 375 -15.93 23.80 -49.48
N SER A 376 -17.18 23.99 -49.95
CA SER A 376 -17.89 25.27 -49.91
C SER A 376 -18.97 25.23 -48.83
N ALA A 377 -19.08 26.30 -48.03
CA ALA A 377 -20.09 26.42 -46.99
C ALA A 377 -21.31 27.20 -47.49
N ALA A 378 -22.52 26.66 -47.29
CA ALA A 378 -23.75 27.39 -47.56
C ALA A 378 -24.11 28.25 -46.33
N ILE A 379 -23.86 29.55 -46.41
CA ILE A 379 -24.11 30.47 -45.32
C ILE A 379 -25.53 31.05 -45.44
N PRO A 380 -26.39 30.88 -44.43
CA PRO A 380 -27.74 31.43 -44.48
C PRO A 380 -27.68 32.95 -44.50
N ARG A 381 -28.16 33.57 -45.58
CA ARG A 381 -28.36 35.03 -45.62
C ARG A 381 -29.45 35.39 -44.60
N ALA A 382 -29.08 36.22 -43.63
CA ALA A 382 -30.07 36.87 -42.78
C ALA A 382 -31.04 37.66 -43.69
N THR A 383 -32.30 37.24 -43.72
CA THR A 383 -33.34 38.02 -44.38
C THR A 383 -33.61 39.22 -43.48
N PRO A 384 -33.44 40.48 -43.93
CA PRO A 384 -33.79 41.62 -43.11
C PRO A 384 -35.28 41.51 -42.74
N PRO A 385 -35.68 41.83 -41.49
CA PRO A 385 -37.08 41.77 -41.10
C PRO A 385 -37.88 42.70 -42.01
N SER A 386 -38.93 42.15 -42.64
CA SER A 386 -39.93 42.95 -43.35
C SER A 386 -40.45 44.02 -42.40
N SER A 387 -40.23 45.29 -42.76
CA SER A 387 -40.83 46.43 -42.08
C SER A 387 -42.35 46.27 -42.09
N THR A 388 -42.91 46.02 -40.91
CA THR A 388 -44.36 46.09 -40.69
C THR A 388 -44.81 47.53 -40.98
N PRO A 389 -45.85 47.76 -41.80
CA PRO A 389 -46.34 49.12 -42.05
C PRO A 389 -46.93 49.69 -40.75
N ALA A 390 -46.52 50.91 -40.42
CA ALA A 390 -46.95 51.64 -39.23
C ALA A 390 -48.48 51.80 -39.18
N PRO A 391 -49.12 51.70 -38.00
CA PRO A 391 -50.56 51.85 -37.87
C PRO A 391 -50.99 53.30 -38.12
N THR A 392 -52.07 53.45 -38.87
CA THR A 392 -52.73 54.71 -39.21
C THR A 392 -53.22 55.43 -37.95
N THR A 393 -52.81 56.68 -37.76
CA THR A 393 -53.19 57.55 -36.65
C THR A 393 -54.71 57.81 -36.65
N SER A 394 -55.41 57.39 -35.60
CA SER A 394 -56.82 57.75 -35.37
C SER A 394 -56.94 59.11 -34.70
N VAL A 395 -57.66 60.03 -35.34
CA VAL A 395 -58.17 61.30 -34.79
C VAL A 395 -59.45 61.02 -33.98
N PRO A 396 -59.73 61.66 -32.82
CA PRO A 396 -60.75 62.74 -32.73
C PRO A 396 -60.57 63.72 -31.51
N PRO A 397 -61.50 64.64 -31.16
CA PRO A 397 -61.83 65.89 -31.87
C PRO A 397 -61.86 67.18 -30.98
N SER A 398 -61.78 68.33 -31.66
CA SER A 398 -62.49 69.63 -31.46
C SER A 398 -62.53 70.36 -30.10
N SER A 399 -61.98 71.60 -30.09
CA SER A 399 -62.73 72.82 -29.72
C SER A 399 -62.04 74.10 -30.22
N SER A 400 -62.73 74.85 -31.08
CA SER A 400 -62.48 76.22 -31.58
C SER A 400 -62.70 77.29 -30.48
N PRO A 401 -62.67 78.62 -30.75
CA PRO A 401 -61.85 79.47 -31.64
C PRO A 401 -61.29 80.73 -30.91
N SER A 402 -60.36 81.49 -31.51
CA SER A 402 -60.43 82.97 -31.66
C SER A 402 -59.18 83.55 -32.33
N ALA A 403 -59.43 84.39 -33.33
CA ALA A 403 -58.54 85.20 -34.15
C ALA A 403 -58.11 86.52 -33.45
N PRO A 404 -57.43 87.49 -34.10
CA PRO A 404 -56.27 87.44 -35.01
C PRO A 404 -55.16 88.49 -34.67
N SER A 405 -54.09 88.47 -35.48
CA SER A 405 -53.27 89.63 -35.93
C SER A 405 -52.36 90.38 -34.95
N SER A 406 -51.05 90.38 -35.22
CA SER A 406 -50.30 91.60 -35.61
C SER A 406 -48.78 91.32 -35.78
N THR A 407 -48.26 91.46 -36.99
CA THR A 407 -46.92 92.01 -37.29
C THR A 407 -46.85 93.45 -36.72
N PRO A 408 -45.70 94.10 -36.44
CA PRO A 408 -44.57 94.23 -37.38
C PRO A 408 -43.14 94.45 -36.80
N THR A 409 -42.18 94.49 -37.73
CA THR A 409 -40.97 95.34 -37.80
C THR A 409 -39.83 95.26 -36.77
N SER A 410 -38.67 94.88 -37.31
CA SER A 410 -37.31 95.29 -36.95
C SER A 410 -37.17 96.82 -36.83
N PRO A 411 -36.22 97.31 -36.01
CA PRO A 411 -35.12 98.07 -36.62
C PRO A 411 -33.73 97.83 -35.98
N THR A 412 -32.74 97.57 -36.83
CA THR A 412 -31.34 98.06 -36.73
C THR A 412 -31.36 99.52 -37.26
N PRO A 413 -30.46 100.49 -36.91
CA PRO A 413 -29.02 100.30 -36.73
C PRO A 413 -28.23 101.26 -35.80
N THR A 414 -26.92 100.97 -35.73
CA THR A 414 -25.76 101.88 -35.54
C THR A 414 -25.48 102.47 -34.14
N LYS A 415 -24.31 102.11 -33.58
CA LYS A 415 -23.05 102.81 -33.90
C LYS A 415 -21.85 101.89 -33.71
#